data_AF-A0A348PSI5-F1
#
_entry.id   AF-A0A348PSI5-F1
#
_cell.length_a   1.000
_cell.length_b   1.000
_cell.length_c   1.000
_cell.angle_alpha   90.00
_cell.angle_beta   90.00
_cell.angle_gamma   90.00
#
_symmetry.space_group_name_H-M   'P 1'
#
loop_
_entity.id
_entity.type
_entity.pdbx_description
1 polymer ?
#
loop_
_entity_poly.entity_id
_entity_poly.type
_entity_poly.pdbx_seq_one_letter_code
_entity_poly.pdbx_strand_id
1 'polypeptide(L)' 'MDILKTNIVKEKANEFPQYLAKPAQETLLTKGVFILNDLSRFTKSEIKALKGIGPEAFAKIQSDLWDEGISFKKEKH' A
#
# COMPACT_ATOMS: atom_id res chain seq x y z
N MET A 1 9.16 2.76 35.59
CA MET A 1 10.15 2.94 34.51
C MET A 1 10.09 1.67 33.68
N ASP A 2 9.08 1.58 32.83
CA ASP A 2 8.76 0.35 32.10
C ASP A 2 9.42 0.42 30.72
N ILE A 3 10.68 0.01 30.69
CA ILE A 3 11.53 -0.04 29.51
C ILE A 3 11.26 -1.36 28.76
N LEU A 4 10.02 -1.60 28.34
CA LEU A 4 9.65 -2.71 27.43
C LEU A 4 8.38 -2.33 26.64
N LYS A 5 8.52 -1.43 25.66
CA LYS A 5 7.59 -1.33 24.52
C LYS A 5 8.38 -1.27 23.22
N THR A 6 9.25 -2.25 23.01
CA THR A 6 9.87 -2.53 21.70
C THR A 6 9.16 -3.76 21.13
N ASN A 7 8.67 -3.63 19.89
CA ASN A 7 8.19 -4.69 18.98
C ASN A 7 6.82 -5.33 19.25
N ILE A 8 5.75 -4.56 19.03
CA ILE A 8 4.46 -5.15 18.62
C ILE A 8 4.06 -4.57 17.25
N VAL A 9 4.48 -5.34 16.22
CA VAL A 9 4.00 -5.42 14.82
C VAL A 9 3.84 -4.12 14.01
N LYS A 10 4.87 -3.78 13.23
CA LYS A 10 4.77 -2.87 12.09
C LYS A 10 5.61 -3.46 10.94
N GLU A 11 5.03 -4.47 10.28
CA GLU A 11 5.64 -5.19 9.15
C GLU A 11 4.72 -5.21 7.92
N LYS A 12 3.65 -4.39 7.88
CA LYS A 12 2.73 -4.41 6.73
C LYS A 12 3.43 -4.00 5.43
N ALA A 13 4.55 -3.28 5.52
CA ALA A 13 5.40 -2.95 4.38
C ALA A 13 5.74 -4.19 3.51
N ASN A 14 5.90 -5.35 4.14
CA ASN A 14 6.26 -6.63 3.50
C ASN A 14 5.06 -7.55 3.25
N GLU A 15 3.83 -7.06 3.45
CA GLU A 15 2.62 -7.83 3.23
C GLU A 15 1.89 -7.36 1.97
N PHE A 16 1.30 -8.31 1.25
CA PHE A 16 0.40 -7.99 0.14
C PHE A 16 -0.95 -7.51 0.68
N PRO A 17 -1.56 -6.44 0.14
CA PRO A 17 -2.86 -5.92 0.62
C PRO A 17 -4.04 -6.83 0.22
N GLN A 18 -4.18 -7.97 0.91
CA GLN A 18 -5.21 -9.00 0.66
C GLN A 18 -6.64 -8.51 0.91
N TYR A 19 -6.82 -7.40 1.62
CA TYR A 19 -8.14 -6.80 1.86
C TYR A 19 -8.74 -6.14 0.60
N LEU A 20 -7.96 -5.97 -0.47
CA LEU A 20 -8.44 -5.41 -1.73
C LEU A 20 -9.33 -6.40 -2.46
N ALA A 21 -10.25 -5.91 -3.30
CA ALA A 21 -11.05 -6.79 -4.14
C ALA A 21 -10.18 -7.54 -5.15
N LYS A 22 -10.59 -8.75 -5.56
CA LYS A 22 -9.86 -9.62 -6.50
C LYS A 22 -9.35 -8.90 -7.77
N PRO A 23 -10.14 -8.04 -8.45
CA PRO A 23 -9.64 -7.31 -9.63
C PRO A 23 -8.47 -6.35 -9.34
N ALA A 24 -8.46 -5.72 -8.15
CA ALA A 24 -7.37 -4.87 -7.73
C ALA A 24 -6.12 -5.69 -7.41
N GLN A 25 -6.28 -6.81 -6.71
CA GLN A 25 -5.18 -7.72 -6.41
C GLN A 25 -4.50 -8.23 -7.69
N GLU A 26 -5.29 -8.70 -8.67
CA GLU A 26 -4.79 -9.17 -9.97
C GLU A 26 -4.03 -8.07 -10.72
N THR A 27 -4.56 -6.85 -10.70
CA THR A 27 -3.92 -5.70 -11.36
C THR A 27 -2.59 -5.35 -10.71
N LEU A 28 -2.51 -5.37 -9.37
CA LEU A 28 -1.29 -5.12 -8.60
C LEU A 28 -0.21 -6.18 -8.89
N LEU A 29 -0.57 -7.46 -8.83
CA LEU A 29 0.35 -8.57 -9.14
C LEU A 29 0.86 -8.47 -10.58
N THR A 30 -0.01 -8.18 -11.55
CA THR A 30 0.37 -7.99 -12.96
C THR A 30 1.32 -6.81 -13.14
N LYS A 31 1.26 -5.80 -12.27
CA LYS A 31 2.17 -4.64 -12.25
C LYS A 31 3.45 -4.88 -11.42
N GLY A 32 3.63 -6.09 -10.89
CA GLY A 32 4.80 -6.46 -10.09
C GLY A 32 4.79 -5.85 -8.68
N VAL A 33 3.61 -5.65 -8.11
CA VAL A 33 3.42 -5.32 -6.69
C VAL A 33 3.15 -6.62 -5.94
N PHE A 34 4.08 -7.01 -5.08
CA PHE A 34 3.99 -8.22 -4.26
C PHE A 34 3.85 -7.89 -2.77
N ILE A 35 4.27 -6.70 -2.37
CA ILE A 35 4.17 -6.19 -1.00
C ILE A 35 3.75 -4.71 -0.99
N LEU A 36 3.26 -4.21 0.14
CA LEU A 36 2.83 -2.82 0.29
C LEU A 36 3.94 -1.82 -0.09
N ASN A 37 5.20 -2.11 0.24
CA ASN A 37 6.34 -1.25 -0.09
C ASN A 37 6.55 -1.06 -1.61
N ASP A 38 6.16 -2.02 -2.45
CA ASP A 38 6.26 -1.88 -3.91
C ASP A 38 5.39 -0.74 -4.44
N LEU A 39 4.34 -0.35 -3.72
CA LEU A 39 3.45 0.76 -4.08
C LEU A 39 4.18 2.12 -4.08
N SER A 40 5.32 2.23 -3.39
CA SER A 40 6.18 3.43 -3.43
C SER A 40 6.70 3.78 -4.83
N ARG A 41 6.71 2.79 -5.74
CA ARG A 41 7.13 2.95 -7.13
C ARG A 41 6.08 3.63 -8.01
N PHE A 42 4.84 3.72 -7.53
CA PHE A 42 3.69 4.23 -8.25
C PHE A 42 3.25 5.58 -7.71
N THR A 43 2.68 6.41 -8.58
CA THR A 43 2.06 7.68 -8.19
C THR A 43 0.62 7.46 -7.69
N LYS A 44 0.03 8.45 -7.01
CA LYS A 44 -1.36 8.37 -6.54
C LYS A 44 -2.31 8.22 -7.72
N SER A 45 -2.05 8.91 -8.83
CA SER A 45 -2.85 8.82 -10.05
C SER A 45 -2.79 7.43 -10.68
N GLU A 46 -1.60 6.81 -10.72
CA GLU A 46 -1.43 5.46 -11.26
C GLU A 46 -2.19 4.42 -10.44
N ILE A 47 -2.16 4.52 -9.11
CA ILE A 47 -2.89 3.62 -8.21
C ILE A 47 -4.41 3.81 -8.34
N LYS A 48 -4.90 5.06 -8.44
CA LYS A 48 -6.32 5.35 -8.64
C LYS A 48 -6.84 4.88 -10.01
N ALA A 49 -5.97 4.81 -11.01
CA ALA A 49 -6.32 4.31 -12.34
C ALA A 49 -6.41 2.79 -12.42
N LEU A 50 -6.01 2.05 -11.38
CA LEU A 50 -6.06 0.59 -11.38
C LEU A 50 -7.50 0.08 -11.33
N LYS A 51 -7.78 -0.93 -12.14
CA LYS A 51 -9.08 -1.59 -12.15
C LYS A 51 -9.34 -2.22 -10.79
N GLY A 52 -10.49 -1.90 -10.20
CA GLY A 52 -10.88 -2.41 -8.89
C GLY A 52 -10.36 -1.60 -7.69
N ILE A 53 -9.58 -0.54 -7.89
CA ILE A 53 -9.24 0.41 -6.81
C ILE A 53 -10.25 1.55 -6.81
N GLY A 54 -11.28 1.40 -5.97
CA GLY A 54 -12.23 2.47 -5.64
C GLY A 54 -11.69 3.44 -4.59
N PRO A 55 -12.46 4.48 -4.23
CA PRO A 55 -12.06 5.48 -3.23
C PRO A 55 -11.77 4.88 -1.85
N GLU A 56 -12.55 3.88 -1.43
CA GLU A 56 -12.33 3.19 -0.14
C GLU A 56 -11.04 2.37 -0.14
N ALA A 57 -10.79 1.60 -1.21
CA ALA A 57 -9.57 0.83 -1.39
C ALA A 57 -8.34 1.73 -1.39
N PHE A 58 -8.41 2.85 -2.12
CA PHE A 58 -7.33 3.84 -2.16
C PHE A 58 -7.06 4.43 -0.77
N ALA A 59 -8.10 4.76 0.00
CA ALA A 59 -7.96 5.31 1.34
C ALA A 59 -7.27 4.31 2.31
N LYS A 60 -7.63 3.02 2.23
CA LYS A 60 -6.97 1.96 3.02
C LYS A 60 -5.49 1.80 2.68
N ILE A 61 -5.17 1.74 1.37
CA ILE A 61 -3.77 1.71 0.90
C ILE A 61 -3.00 2.93 1.42
N GLN A 62 -3.59 4.12 1.31
CA GLN A 62 -2.94 5.35 1.75
C GLN A 62 -2.70 5.34 3.27
N SER A 63 -3.63 4.81 4.06
CA SER A 63 -3.48 4.65 5.51
C SER A 63 -2.34 3.68 5.84
N ASP A 64 -2.32 2.49 5.21
CA ASP A 64 -1.28 1.49 5.47
C ASP A 64 0.12 2.04 5.10
N LEU A 65 0.23 2.73 3.97
CA LEU A 65 1.49 3.38 3.57
C LEU A 65 1.93 4.44 4.59
N TRP A 66 0.99 5.28 5.06
CA TRP A 66 1.28 6.28 6.08
C TRP A 66 1.74 5.65 7.39
N ASP A 67 1.06 4.59 7.84
CA ASP A 67 1.44 3.85 9.04
C ASP A 67 2.85 3.30 8.88
N GLU A 68 3.18 2.69 7.75
CA GLU A 68 4.53 2.14 7.49
C GLU A 68 5.58 3.20 7.12
N GLY A 69 5.22 4.49 7.08
CA GLY A 69 6.13 5.58 6.69
C GLY A 69 6.54 5.57 5.20
N ILE A 70 5.80 4.85 4.38
CA ILE A 70 6.01 4.73 2.94
C ILE A 70 5.22 5.85 2.23
N SER A 71 5.81 6.42 1.19
CA SER A 71 5.14 7.41 0.34
C SER A 71 5.05 6.93 -1.10
N PHE A 72 3.97 7.30 -1.78
CA PHE A 72 3.87 7.15 -3.22
C PHE A 72 4.95 7.95 -3.94
N LYS A 73 5.30 7.51 -5.15
CA LYS A 73 6.14 8.26 -6.07
C LYS A 73 5.51 9.63 -6.35
N LYS A 74 6.36 10.66 -6.45
CA LYS A 74 5.94 12.00 -6.83
C LYS A 74 5.30 11.98 -8.23
N GLU A 75 4.16 12.64 -8.38
CA GLU A 75 3.55 12.87 -9.70
C GLU A 75 4.53 13.64 -10.59
N LYS A 76 4.68 13.22 -11.85
CA LYS A 76 5.44 13.98 -12.84
C LYS A 76 4.46 14.93 -13.54
N HIS A 77 4.59 16.22 -13.23
CA HIS A 77 3.91 17.31 -13.95
C HIS A 77 4.57 17.56 -15.29
#